data_AF-A0A2T6DY19-F1
#
_entry.id   AF-A0A2T6DY19-F1
#
_cell.length_a   1.000
_cell.length_b   1.000
_cell.length_c   1.000
_cell.angle_alpha   90.00
_cell.angle_beta   90.00
_cell.angle_gamma   90.00
#
_symmetry.space_group_name_H-M   'P 1'
#
loop_
_entity.id
_entity.type
_entity.pdbx_description
1 polymer ?
#
loop_
_entity_poly.entity_id
_entity_poly.type
_entity_poly.pdbx_seq_one_letter_code
_entity_poly.pdbx_strand_id
1 'polypeptide(L)' 'MNISSISSNAASSSSYATSSTSATIALLKKQIQALEQKIKEANSDSSQDAKTKQQSIQQYQAQLTQLESQLAKLQSKSS' A
#
# COMPACT_ATOMS: atom_id res chain seq x y z
N MET A 1 -12.92 -10.21 -32.31
CA MET A 1 -13.62 -9.14 -31.58
C MET A 1 -12.61 -8.04 -31.27
N ASN A 2 -13.03 -6.78 -31.44
CA ASN A 2 -12.24 -5.55 -31.63
C ASN A 2 -10.91 -5.42 -30.86
N ILE A 3 -9.84 -5.29 -31.64
CA ILE A 3 -8.60 -4.59 -31.28
C ILE A 3 -8.87 -3.09 -31.30
N SER A 4 -9.27 -2.52 -30.15
CA SER A 4 -9.34 -1.06 -30.01
C SER A 4 -7.92 -0.50 -29.90
N SER A 5 -7.48 0.03 -31.04
CA SER A 5 -6.36 0.95 -31.19
C SER A 5 -6.47 2.13 -30.22
N ILE A 6 -5.52 2.26 -29.30
CA ILE A 6 -5.19 3.53 -28.66
C ILE A 6 -3.89 4.00 -29.29
N SER A 7 -4.04 4.88 -30.28
CA SER A 7 -2.94 5.65 -30.85
C SER A 7 -2.66 6.83 -29.93
N SER A 8 -1.39 6.92 -29.54
CA SER A 8 -0.61 8.15 -29.29
C SER A 8 -1.16 9.16 -28.28
N ASN A 9 -0.56 9.21 -27.09
CA ASN A 9 0.31 10.35 -26.73
C ASN A 9 1.03 10.13 -25.39
N ALA A 10 2.24 10.69 -25.31
CA ALA A 10 3.02 10.95 -24.10
C ALA A 10 3.74 9.76 -23.44
N ALA A 11 5.03 9.67 -23.77
CA ALA A 11 6.12 9.53 -22.82
C ALA A 11 5.74 9.01 -21.42
N SER A 12 6.28 7.85 -21.07
CA SER A 12 7.41 7.82 -20.15
C SER A 12 7.65 6.37 -19.75
N SER A 13 8.90 5.95 -19.96
CA SER A 13 9.56 4.90 -19.19
C SER A 13 8.71 3.67 -18.88
N SER A 14 8.80 2.68 -19.78
CA SER A 14 8.89 1.28 -19.34
C SER A 14 10.12 1.19 -18.43
N SER A 15 9.93 1.61 -17.18
CA SER A 15 10.88 1.44 -16.11
C SER A 15 10.88 -0.04 -15.86
N TYR A 16 11.79 -0.73 -16.55
CA TYR A 16 12.41 -1.94 -16.05
C TYR A 16 12.48 -1.78 -14.54
N ALA A 17 11.72 -2.63 -13.84
CA ALA A 17 11.68 -2.65 -12.39
C ALA A 17 13.10 -2.97 -11.91
N THR A 18 13.94 -1.94 -11.84
CA THR A 18 15.17 -1.97 -11.11
C THR A 18 14.71 -2.20 -9.69
N SER A 19 14.93 -3.43 -9.23
CA SER A 19 14.81 -3.87 -7.84
C SER A 19 15.77 -3.04 -6.96
N SER A 20 15.55 -1.74 -6.92
CA SER A 20 16.23 -0.85 -5.99
C SER A 20 15.46 -0.95 -4.68
N THR A 21 16.21 -1.21 -3.61
CA THR A 21 15.69 -1.19 -2.24
C THR A 21 14.86 0.07 -1.99
N SER A 22 15.25 1.21 -2.59
CA SER A 22 14.54 2.49 -2.57
C SER A 22 13.11 2.44 -3.13
N ALA A 23 12.90 1.81 -4.30
CA ALA A 23 11.56 1.68 -4.89
C ALA A 23 10.65 0.79 -4.03
N THR A 24 11.21 -0.30 -3.49
CA THR A 24 10.49 -1.21 -2.57
C THR A 24 10.11 -0.49 -1.27
N ILE A 25 11.03 0.29 -0.70
CA ILE A 25 10.78 1.15 0.48
C ILE A 25 9.65 2.15 0.19
N ALA A 26 9.65 2.80 -0.98
CA ALA A 26 8.61 3.76 -1.35
C ALA A 26 7.22 3.10 -1.48
N LEU A 27 7.16 1.89 -2.06
CA LEU A 27 5.93 1.11 -2.16
C LEU A 27 5.41 0.69 -0.77
N LEU A 28 6.28 0.19 0.10
CA LEU A 28 5.93 -0.17 1.49
C LEU A 28 5.39 1.03 2.27
N LYS A 29 6.03 2.20 2.15
CA LYS A 29 5.54 3.44 2.78
C LYS A 29 4.15 3.83 2.29
N LYS A 30 3.88 3.74 0.99
CA LYS A 30 2.53 4.00 0.44
C LYS A 30 1.49 3.02 0.97
N GLN A 31 1.84 1.74 1.10
CA GLN A 31 0.93 0.72 1.64
C GLN A 31 0.63 0.97 3.13
N ILE A 32 1.62 1.37 3.92
CA ILE A 32 1.44 1.75 5.33
C ILE A 32 0.46 2.94 5.43
N GLN A 33 0.69 4.01 4.66
CA GLN A 33 -0.20 5.17 4.67
C GLN A 33 -1.64 4.82 4.27
N ALA A 34 -1.81 3.95 3.26
CA ALA A 34 -3.14 3.50 2.85
C ALA A 34 -3.84 2.70 3.96
N LEU A 35 -3.12 1.86 4.70
CA LEU A 35 -3.67 1.11 5.84
C LEU A 35 -4.03 2.03 7.02
N GLU A 36 -3.19 3.02 7.34
CA GLU A 36 -3.50 4.03 8.34
C GLU A 36 -4.79 4.79 8.00
N GLN A 37 -4.94 5.14 6.72
CA GLN A 37 -6.16 5.79 6.24
C GLN A 37 -7.38 4.87 6.38
N LYS A 38 -7.27 3.58 6.00
CA LYS A 38 -8.34 2.60 6.19
C LYS A 38 -8.71 2.39 7.65
N ILE A 39 -7.75 2.44 8.58
CA ILE A 39 -8.03 2.39 10.01
C ILE A 39 -8.84 3.62 10.44
N LYS A 40 -8.46 4.83 10.00
CA LYS A 40 -9.23 6.05 10.30
C LYS A 40 -10.65 6.01 9.72
N GLU A 41 -10.78 5.55 8.48
CA GLU A 41 -12.07 5.40 7.80
C GLU A 41 -12.96 4.39 8.56
N ALA A 42 -12.42 3.21 8.89
CA ALA A 42 -13.14 2.21 9.68
C ALA A 42 -13.54 2.72 11.07
N ASN A 43 -12.71 3.53 11.73
CA ASN A 43 -13.08 4.17 13.00
C ASN A 43 -14.23 5.16 12.83
N SER A 44 -14.21 5.94 11.74
CA SER A 44 -15.18 6.99 11.45
C SER A 44 -16.49 6.48 10.84
N ASP A 45 -16.50 5.26 10.32
CA ASP A 45 -17.66 4.65 9.69
C ASP A 45 -18.72 4.27 10.73
N SER A 46 -19.76 5.10 10.86
CA SER A 46 -20.89 4.88 11.77
C SER A 46 -21.88 3.83 11.28
N SER A 47 -21.74 3.30 10.06
CA SER A 47 -22.64 2.30 9.49
C SER A 47 -22.31 0.86 9.90
N GLN A 48 -21.07 0.61 10.35
CA GLN A 48 -20.65 -0.72 10.80
C GLN A 48 -20.93 -0.97 12.28
N ASP A 49 -21.36 -2.20 12.60
CA ASP A 49 -21.43 -2.70 13.97
C ASP A 49 -20.06 -2.67 14.65
N ALA A 50 -20.04 -2.34 15.94
CA ALA A 50 -18.82 -2.15 16.73
C ALA A 50 -17.89 -3.37 16.68
N LYS A 51 -18.44 -4.59 16.65
CA LYS A 51 -17.63 -5.82 16.60
C LYS A 51 -16.93 -5.99 15.25
N THR A 52 -17.64 -5.76 14.15
CA THR A 52 -17.09 -5.84 12.78
C THR A 52 -16.02 -4.77 12.56
N LYS A 53 -16.28 -3.55 13.05
CA LYS A 53 -15.32 -2.45 13.04
C LYS A 53 -14.05 -2.82 13.79
N GLN A 54 -14.18 -3.33 15.01
CA GLN A 54 -13.03 -3.71 15.83
C GLN A 54 -12.20 -4.84 15.20
N GLN A 55 -12.86 -5.85 14.61
CA GLN A 55 -12.17 -6.92 13.88
C GLN A 55 -11.40 -6.38 12.66
N SER A 56 -12.02 -5.48 11.88
CA SER A 56 -11.37 -4.88 10.71
C SER A 56 -10.15 -4.04 11.11
N ILE A 57 -10.28 -3.23 12.16
CA ILE A 57 -9.16 -2.45 12.71
C ILE A 57 -8.03 -3.35 13.17
N GLN A 58 -8.31 -4.43 13.89
CA GLN A 58 -7.28 -5.38 14.33
C GLN A 58 -6.55 -6.03 13.16
N GLN A 59 -7.28 -6.40 12.09
CA GLN A 59 -6.66 -6.95 10.89
C GLN A 59 -5.75 -5.93 10.19
N TYR A 60 -6.20 -4.68 10.05
CA TYR A 60 -5.37 -3.63 9.46
C TYR A 60 -4.15 -3.29 10.31
N GLN A 61 -4.28 -3.28 11.65
CA GLN A 61 -3.15 -3.08 12.55
C GLN A 61 -2.12 -4.21 12.43
N ALA A 62 -2.55 -5.47 12.35
CA ALA A 62 -1.65 -6.59 12.17
C ALA A 62 -0.88 -6.50 10.84
N GLN A 63 -1.55 -6.12 9.75
CA GLN A 63 -0.92 -5.89 8.45
C GLN A 63 0.07 -4.73 8.51
N LEU A 64 -0.29 -3.64 9.20
CA LEU A 64 0.55 -2.47 9.37
C LEU A 64 1.86 -2.84 10.09
N THR A 65 1.79 -3.56 11.21
CA THR A 65 2.99 -4.03 11.94
C THR A 65 3.87 -4.92 11.08
N GLN A 66 3.29 -5.79 10.24
CA GLN A 66 4.08 -6.61 9.31
C GLN A 66 4.80 -5.77 8.25
N LEU A 67 4.15 -4.75 7.69
CA LEU A 67 4.77 -3.86 6.70
C LEU A 67 5.84 -2.96 7.34
N GLU A 68 5.61 -2.46 8.55
CA GLU A 68 6.61 -1.70 9.31
C GLU A 68 7.86 -2.55 9.59
N SER A 69 7.67 -3.82 9.99
CA SER A 69 8.79 -4.74 10.19
C SER A 69 9.58 -4.99 8.91
N GLN A 70 8.90 -5.16 7.77
CA GLN A 70 9.54 -5.31 6.46
C GLN A 70 10.29 -4.05 6.04
N LEU A 71 9.69 -2.88 6.26
CA LEU A 71 10.30 -1.59 5.99
C LEU A 71 11.56 -1.40 6.82
N ALA A 72 11.50 -1.67 8.13
CA ALA A 72 12.64 -1.54 9.04
C ALA A 72 13.82 -2.44 8.61
N LYS A 73 13.53 -3.71 8.25
CA LYS A 73 14.55 -4.66 7.74
C LYS A 73 15.19 -4.20 6.43
N LEU A 74 14.43 -3.57 5.54
CA LEU A 74 14.95 -3.05 4.27
C LEU A 74 15.76 -1.78 4.49
N GLN A 75 15.33 -0.89 5.38
CA GLN A 75 16.08 0.31 5.75
C GLN A 75 17.41 -0.04 6.42
N SER A 76 17.43 -1.02 7.34
CA SER A 76 18.65 -1.47 7.99
C SER A 76 19.63 -2.14 7.03
N LYS A 77 19.14 -2.77 5.95
CA LYS A 77 19.97 -3.35 4.87
C LYS A 77 20.47 -2.32 3.87
N SER A 78 19.86 -1.13 3.83
CA SER A 78 20.23 -0.02 2.97
C SER A 78 21.16 0.99 3.67
N SER A 79 21.46 0.78 4.97
CA SER A 79 22.36 1.58 5.81
C SER A 79 23.74 0.94 5.84
#